data_AF-A0AAN9QPI5-F1
#
_entry.id   AF-A0AAN9QPI5-F1
#
_cell.length_a   1.000
_cell.length_b   1.000
_cell.length_c   1.000
_cell.angle_alpha   90.00
_cell.angle_beta   90.00
_cell.angle_gamma   90.00
#
_symmetry.space_group_name_H-M   'P 1'
#
loop_
_entity.id
_entity.type
_entity.pdbx_description
1 polymer ?
#
loop_
_entity_poly.entity_id
_entity_poly.type
_entity_poly.pdbx_seq_one_letter_code
_entity_poly.pdbx_strand_id
1 'polypeptide(L)'
;MVKDSFTIYAYEAHSFTSLNQIHNSACQSGHGESRLCNPERSTKVPRQRYSFHTKKRTQKLSLQRFSFSMAKTFKYIILGGGVSAGYAAREFAKQGLKPGELAIISKEGVAPYERPALSKAYLFPESPARLPGFHVCVGSGGERLLPEWYNEKGIELILSTEIVKADLAAKSLTSAGGETFSYQTLIIATGSTVIRLTDFGVQGADAKNIFYLREVDDADKLYEAIKAKKNAKAVVVGGGYIGLELSAVLRLNNIDVTMVYPEPWCMPRLFTSGIAAFYEGYYANKGVKIIKGTVAVGFTANSDGEVKEVKLKDGRVLEADIVVVGVGGRPQTSLFKGQVEEEKGGIKTDSFFKTNISDVYAVGDVATFPLKLYGELRRVEHVDHSRKSAEQAVKAIKAAEDGNTVEEYDYLPYFYSRSFDLSWQFYGDNVGDTVLFGDNNPESSKPKFGSYWIKDGKVVGAFLEGGTPEENKDIAKVARVQPPAQDVDQLAKEGLSFASKI
;
A
#
# COMPACT_ATOMS: atom_id res chain seq x y z
N MET A 1 -35.25 -11.76 -12.09
CA MET A 1 -34.31 -12.87 -11.80
C MET A 1 -32.90 -12.32 -11.96
N VAL A 2 -32.29 -11.82 -10.89
CA VAL A 2 -30.87 -11.45 -10.86
C VAL A 2 -30.33 -11.79 -9.46
N LYS A 3 -29.76 -12.99 -9.35
CA LYS A 3 -28.83 -13.44 -8.31
C LYS A 3 -27.83 -14.36 -9.02
N ASP A 4 -26.76 -14.74 -8.31
CA ASP A 4 -25.76 -15.71 -8.75
C ASP A 4 -24.83 -15.23 -9.89
N SER A 5 -23.98 -14.24 -9.58
CA SER A 5 -22.80 -13.87 -10.40
C SER A 5 -21.64 -13.26 -9.59
N PHE A 6 -21.59 -13.45 -8.25
CA PHE A 6 -20.60 -12.81 -7.36
C PHE A 6 -19.79 -13.82 -6.52
N THR A 7 -19.44 -14.98 -7.10
CA THR A 7 -18.66 -16.02 -6.40
C THR A 7 -17.56 -16.62 -7.30
N ILE A 8 -16.46 -15.89 -7.48
CA ILE A 8 -15.17 -16.46 -7.90
C ILE A 8 -14.09 -15.86 -6.98
N TYR A 9 -13.26 -16.73 -6.38
CA TYR A 9 -12.31 -16.41 -5.30
C TYR A 9 -12.91 -16.00 -3.94
N ALA A 10 -14.02 -16.65 -3.55
CA ALA A 10 -14.23 -17.03 -2.15
C ALA A 10 -13.84 -18.50 -2.02
N TYR A 11 -12.73 -18.82 -1.34
CA TYR A 11 -12.35 -20.20 -1.05
C TYR A 11 -13.09 -20.73 0.18
N GLU A 12 -13.36 -22.03 0.18
CA GLU A 12 -14.33 -22.68 1.07
C GLU A 12 -13.90 -22.72 2.54
N ALA A 13 -14.84 -22.43 3.45
CA ALA A 13 -14.63 -22.46 4.90
C ALA A 13 -15.87 -22.97 5.65
N HIS A 14 -16.39 -24.12 5.23
CA HIS A 14 -17.37 -24.93 5.94
C HIS A 14 -16.83 -26.37 6.02
N SER A 15 -17.01 -27.15 7.09
CA SER A 15 -17.81 -26.93 8.30
C SER A 15 -17.22 -27.68 9.51
N PHE A 16 -17.46 -27.17 10.73
CA PHE A 16 -17.74 -27.98 11.92
C PHE A 16 -18.37 -27.09 13.00
N THR A 17 -19.38 -27.61 13.70
CA THR A 17 -20.16 -26.89 14.73
C THR A 17 -20.51 -27.82 15.89
N SER A 18 -20.88 -27.21 17.04
CA SER A 18 -21.19 -27.86 18.32
C SER A 18 -19.94 -28.27 19.14
N LEU A 19 -19.91 -28.19 20.48
CA LEU A 19 -21.01 -28.07 21.47
C LEU A 19 -20.56 -27.27 22.74
N ASN A 20 -21.50 -27.13 23.69
CA ASN A 20 -21.32 -26.76 25.12
C ASN A 20 -21.13 -25.29 25.54
N GLN A 21 -22.28 -24.61 25.65
CA GLN A 21 -22.90 -24.09 26.90
C GLN A 21 -22.12 -23.25 27.94
N ILE A 22 -22.88 -22.30 28.49
CA ILE A 22 -22.53 -21.33 29.54
C ILE A 22 -22.99 -21.83 30.92
N HIS A 23 -22.30 -21.46 32.01
CA HIS A 23 -22.96 -21.33 33.31
C HIS A 23 -22.39 -20.22 34.22
N ASN A 24 -23.31 -19.45 34.80
CA ASN A 24 -23.27 -18.78 36.11
C ASN A 24 -22.08 -17.84 36.48
N SER A 25 -22.43 -16.58 36.75
CA SER A 25 -22.56 -16.16 38.17
C SER A 25 -23.36 -14.86 38.31
N ALA A 26 -24.27 -14.83 39.28
CA ALA A 26 -24.98 -13.63 39.71
C ALA A 26 -25.49 -13.81 41.15
N CYS A 27 -25.20 -12.87 42.04
CA CYS A 27 -25.98 -12.57 43.24
C CYS A 27 -25.57 -11.21 43.84
N GLN A 28 -26.43 -10.63 44.68
CA GLN A 28 -26.28 -9.27 45.23
C GLN A 28 -26.36 -9.26 46.77
N SER A 29 -26.15 -8.06 47.36
CA SER A 29 -26.48 -7.65 48.74
C SER A 29 -25.59 -8.17 49.89
N GLY A 30 -25.43 -7.43 51.00
CA GLY A 30 -25.82 -6.03 51.23
C GLY A 30 -25.82 -5.54 52.69
N HIS A 31 -25.59 -4.23 52.86
CA HIS A 31 -25.85 -3.36 54.04
C HIS A 31 -25.10 -3.56 55.38
N GLY A 32 -24.82 -2.41 56.01
CA GLY A 32 -24.35 -2.21 57.39
C GLY A 32 -23.98 -0.72 57.62
N GLU A 33 -24.59 -0.03 58.59
CA GLU A 33 -24.47 1.44 58.80
C GLU A 33 -23.67 1.86 60.05
N SER A 34 -23.05 3.06 60.02
CA SER A 34 -22.91 4.11 61.07
C SER A 34 -21.68 5.01 60.79
N ARG A 35 -21.74 6.36 60.73
CA ARG A 35 -21.99 7.42 61.76
C ARG A 35 -20.83 7.53 62.80
N LEU A 36 -20.21 8.69 63.15
CA LEU A 36 -20.52 10.13 62.97
C LEU A 36 -19.27 11.06 62.82
N CYS A 37 -19.52 12.26 62.27
CA CYS A 37 -19.00 13.63 62.58
C CYS A 37 -17.50 13.99 62.83
N ASN A 38 -17.05 14.97 62.02
CA ASN A 38 -16.08 16.05 62.32
C ASN A 38 -16.81 17.23 63.06
N PRO A 39 -16.24 18.42 63.43
CA PRO A 39 -15.15 19.23 62.83
C PRO A 39 -14.14 19.76 63.90
N GLU A 40 -13.44 20.92 63.89
CA GLU A 40 -13.39 22.18 63.11
C GLU A 40 -11.98 22.86 63.22
N ARG A 41 -11.85 24.19 63.08
CA ARG A 41 -10.59 24.98 62.99
C ARG A 41 -10.37 25.93 64.19
N SER A 42 -9.15 26.46 64.30
CA SER A 42 -8.92 27.86 64.71
C SER A 42 -7.55 28.38 64.23
N THR A 43 -7.37 29.70 64.14
CA THR A 43 -6.15 30.37 63.63
C THR A 43 -5.76 31.58 64.50
N LYS A 44 -4.44 31.80 64.70
CA LYS A 44 -3.80 33.15 64.82
C LYS A 44 -2.27 33.10 64.99
N VAL A 45 -1.66 34.24 64.66
CA VAL A 45 -0.24 34.67 64.72
C VAL A 45 -0.31 36.21 65.00
N PRO A 46 0.76 36.99 65.34
CA PRO A 46 2.18 36.66 65.49
C PRO A 46 2.91 37.32 66.70
N ARG A 47 4.23 37.05 66.84
CA ARG A 47 5.29 38.10 66.93
C ARG A 47 6.71 37.52 66.78
N GLN A 48 7.69 38.39 66.58
CA GLN A 48 9.04 38.07 66.06
C GLN A 48 10.09 37.81 67.15
N ARG A 49 11.10 37.00 66.82
CA ARG A 49 12.52 37.31 67.09
C ARG A 49 13.37 36.95 65.87
N TYR A 50 14.41 37.75 65.60
CA TYR A 50 15.33 37.53 64.48
C TYR A 50 16.47 36.57 64.88
N SER A 51 16.94 35.77 63.92
CA SER A 51 18.26 35.15 63.96
C SER A 51 18.82 35.11 62.53
N PHE A 52 20.08 35.50 62.36
CA PHE A 52 20.73 35.53 61.05
C PHE A 52 21.24 34.13 60.70
N HIS A 53 20.80 33.57 59.57
CA HIS A 53 21.37 32.37 58.96
C HIS A 53 21.63 32.60 57.46
N THR A 54 22.87 32.40 57.04
CA THR A 54 23.33 32.64 55.67
C THR A 54 22.77 31.58 54.71
N LYS A 55 21.93 31.99 53.75
CA LYS A 55 21.42 31.09 52.71
C LYS A 55 22.53 30.70 51.72
N LYS A 56 23.20 29.56 51.93
CA LYS A 56 23.86 28.84 50.84
C LYS A 56 22.79 28.42 49.83
N ARG A 57 22.81 29.04 48.64
CA ARG A 57 21.83 28.81 47.57
C ARG A 57 22.18 27.52 46.81
N THR A 58 21.92 26.36 47.41
CA THR A 58 21.99 25.08 46.72
C THR A 58 20.94 25.03 45.62
N GLN A 59 21.35 25.29 44.38
CA GLN A 59 20.59 24.90 43.21
C GLN A 59 20.48 23.36 43.22
N LYS A 60 19.29 22.84 43.55
CA LYS A 60 18.92 21.50 43.08
C LYS A 60 18.85 21.59 41.56
N LEU A 61 19.89 21.15 40.87
CA LEU A 61 19.74 20.80 39.47
C LEU A 61 18.68 19.71 39.40
N SER A 62 17.62 19.98 38.64
CA SER A 62 16.69 18.93 38.22
C SER A 62 17.46 18.04 37.25
N LEU A 63 18.06 16.98 37.76
CA LEU A 63 18.50 15.85 36.96
C LEU A 63 17.25 15.19 36.39
N GLN A 64 16.78 15.73 35.26
CA GLN A 64 15.95 14.97 34.34
C GLN A 64 16.69 13.68 34.04
N ARG A 65 16.15 12.56 34.53
CA ARG A 65 16.63 11.24 34.16
C ARG A 65 16.30 11.06 32.69
N PHE A 66 17.23 11.45 31.81
CA PHE A 66 17.37 10.82 30.51
C PHE A 66 17.59 9.34 30.77
N SER A 67 16.50 8.58 30.70
CA SER A 67 16.56 7.13 30.68
C SER A 67 17.23 6.75 29.36
N PHE A 68 18.53 6.47 29.41
CA PHE A 68 19.23 5.85 28.30
C PHE A 68 18.60 4.46 28.09
N SER A 69 17.62 4.41 27.19
CA SER A 69 17.07 3.16 26.70
C SER A 69 18.20 2.40 26.03
N MET A 70 18.54 1.23 26.56
CA MET A 70 19.53 0.35 25.95
C MET A 70 19.04 -0.01 24.55
N ALA A 71 19.88 0.25 23.53
CA ALA A 71 19.48 0.06 22.14
C ALA A 71 19.09 -1.41 21.89
N LYS A 72 17.84 -1.65 21.45
CA LYS A 72 17.40 -2.99 21.06
C LYS A 72 18.23 -3.44 19.86
N THR A 73 18.90 -4.58 19.97
CA THR A 73 19.83 -5.06 18.94
C THR A 73 19.32 -6.37 18.36
N PHE A 74 19.15 -6.40 17.03
CA PHE A 74 18.71 -7.58 16.29
C PHE A 74 19.77 -7.99 15.26
N LYS A 75 19.71 -9.24 14.78
CA LYS A 75 20.56 -9.65 13.65
C LYS A 75 20.05 -9.00 12.36
N TYR A 76 18.75 -9.09 12.11
CA TYR A 76 18.08 -8.47 10.98
C TYR A 76 17.02 -7.47 11.47
N ILE A 77 16.94 -6.31 10.82
CA ILE A 77 15.77 -5.42 10.92
C ILE A 77 15.15 -5.28 9.53
N ILE A 78 13.83 -5.42 9.45
CA ILE A 78 13.05 -4.92 8.32
C ILE A 78 12.43 -3.58 8.73
N LEU A 79 12.69 -2.53 7.96
CA LEU A 79 12.12 -1.20 8.21
C LEU A 79 10.98 -0.92 7.22
N GLY A 80 9.76 -0.86 7.76
CA GLY A 80 8.48 -0.82 7.05
C GLY A 80 7.66 -2.07 7.35
N GLY A 81 6.34 -1.93 7.57
CA GLY A 81 5.40 -3.04 7.82
C GLY A 81 4.60 -3.48 6.59
N GLY A 82 5.01 -3.10 5.38
CA GLY A 82 4.25 -3.36 4.15
C GLY A 82 4.32 -4.80 3.63
N VAL A 83 3.76 -5.03 2.43
CA VAL A 83 3.75 -6.33 1.73
C VAL A 83 5.14 -6.98 1.71
N SER A 84 6.18 -6.24 1.31
CA SER A 84 7.56 -6.75 1.27
C SER A 84 8.06 -7.23 2.63
N ALA A 85 7.64 -6.61 3.73
CA ALA A 85 8.11 -6.97 5.06
C ALA A 85 7.56 -8.31 5.54
N GLY A 86 6.25 -8.55 5.38
CA GLY A 86 5.67 -9.84 5.72
C GLY A 86 6.10 -10.97 4.78
N TYR A 87 6.32 -10.68 3.49
CA TYR A 87 6.88 -11.68 2.55
C TYR A 87 8.36 -11.99 2.86
N ALA A 88 9.17 -11.01 3.26
CA ALA A 88 10.53 -11.23 3.76
C ALA A 88 10.52 -12.04 5.08
N ALA A 89 9.63 -11.72 6.01
CA ALA A 89 9.48 -12.46 7.27
C ALA A 89 9.10 -13.93 7.03
N ARG A 90 8.19 -14.20 6.08
CA ARG A 90 7.87 -15.55 5.61
C ARG A 90 9.08 -16.26 5.05
N GLU A 91 9.87 -15.60 4.19
CA GLU A 91 11.09 -16.20 3.65
C GLU A 91 12.13 -16.49 4.74
N PHE A 92 12.35 -15.57 5.69
CA PHE A 92 13.25 -15.81 6.83
C PHE A 92 12.81 -17.04 7.63
N ALA A 93 11.51 -17.21 7.88
CA ALA A 93 10.98 -18.39 8.56
C ALA A 93 11.18 -19.70 7.77
N LYS A 94 11.14 -19.67 6.43
CA LYS A 94 11.54 -20.83 5.59
C LYS A 94 13.04 -21.10 5.65
N GLN A 95 13.85 -20.06 5.71
CA GLN A 95 15.33 -20.11 5.70
C GLN A 95 15.93 -20.37 7.10
N GLY A 96 15.15 -20.91 8.05
CA GLY A 96 15.65 -21.34 9.36
C GLY A 96 15.98 -20.23 10.36
N LEU A 97 15.30 -19.08 10.27
CA LEU A 97 15.39 -17.99 11.26
C LEU A 97 15.25 -18.50 12.70
N LYS A 98 16.12 -18.00 13.60
CA LYS A 98 16.03 -18.29 15.04
C LYS A 98 15.22 -17.23 15.79
N PRO A 99 14.47 -17.60 16.84
CA PRO A 99 13.80 -16.64 17.71
C PRO A 99 14.72 -15.52 18.21
N GLY A 100 14.29 -14.27 18.10
CA GLY A 100 15.04 -13.08 18.49
C GLY A 100 16.03 -12.54 17.43
N GLU A 101 16.26 -13.24 16.31
CA GLU A 101 17.16 -12.72 15.25
C GLU A 101 16.54 -11.56 14.44
N LEU A 102 15.21 -11.51 14.26
CA LEU A 102 14.52 -10.56 13.37
C LEU A 102 13.53 -9.66 14.13
N ALA A 103 13.56 -8.37 13.81
CA ALA A 103 12.48 -7.42 14.10
C ALA A 103 11.91 -6.78 12.82
N ILE A 104 10.64 -6.39 12.86
CA ILE A 104 9.97 -5.60 11.83
C ILE A 104 9.46 -4.30 12.47
N ILE A 105 9.98 -3.16 12.04
CA ILE A 105 9.59 -1.85 12.56
C ILE A 105 8.60 -1.20 11.61
N SER A 106 7.40 -0.87 12.09
CA SER A 106 6.30 -0.31 11.31
C SER A 106 5.67 0.90 11.99
N LYS A 107 5.45 1.97 11.24
CA LYS A 107 4.60 3.09 11.69
C LYS A 107 3.11 2.76 11.70
N GLU A 108 2.68 1.75 10.95
CA GLU A 108 1.28 1.30 10.93
C GLU A 108 0.98 0.49 12.20
N GLY A 109 -0.23 0.64 12.75
CA GLY A 109 -0.65 -0.02 14.00
C GLY A 109 -1.00 -1.51 13.87
N VAL A 110 -0.74 -2.13 12.72
CA VAL A 110 -1.17 -3.50 12.37
C VAL A 110 -0.04 -4.30 11.72
N ALA A 111 -0.14 -5.63 11.79
CA ALA A 111 0.78 -6.55 11.11
C ALA A 111 0.66 -6.45 9.57
N PRO A 112 1.69 -6.86 8.79
CA PRO A 112 1.70 -6.74 7.33
C PRO A 112 0.46 -7.30 6.61
N TYR A 113 -0.02 -6.58 5.59
CA TYR A 113 -1.26 -6.91 4.89
C TYR A 113 -1.23 -6.64 3.38
N GLU A 114 -2.19 -7.23 2.67
CA GLU A 114 -2.34 -7.15 1.21
C GLU A 114 -2.89 -5.79 0.78
N ARG A 115 -2.02 -4.77 0.72
CA ARG A 115 -2.36 -3.37 0.40
C ARG A 115 -3.30 -3.17 -0.82
N PRO A 116 -3.25 -3.96 -1.92
CA PRO A 116 -4.20 -3.85 -3.04
C PRO A 116 -5.69 -4.11 -2.71
N ALA A 117 -6.02 -4.57 -1.50
CA ALA A 117 -7.40 -4.70 -1.03
C ALA A 117 -8.05 -3.36 -0.66
N LEU A 118 -7.26 -2.36 -0.24
CA LEU A 118 -7.75 -1.09 0.32
C LEU A 118 -8.58 -0.26 -0.66
N SER A 119 -8.21 -0.26 -1.95
CA SER A 119 -8.94 0.42 -3.03
C SER A 119 -10.03 -0.45 -3.67
N LYS A 120 -10.24 -1.67 -3.17
CA LYS A 120 -11.17 -2.67 -3.70
C LYS A 120 -12.15 -3.13 -2.62
N ALA A 121 -12.04 -4.38 -2.20
CA ALA A 121 -12.98 -5.03 -1.27
C ALA A 121 -13.07 -4.34 0.10
N TYR A 122 -12.08 -3.55 0.54
CA TYR A 122 -12.17 -2.79 1.78
C TYR A 122 -13.30 -1.74 1.77
N LEU A 123 -13.63 -1.22 0.58
CA LEU A 123 -14.59 -0.14 0.37
C LEU A 123 -15.91 -0.62 -0.24
N PHE A 124 -16.14 -1.94 -0.35
CA PHE A 124 -17.41 -2.47 -0.85
C PHE A 124 -18.60 -2.09 0.08
N PRO A 125 -19.80 -1.83 -0.47
CA PRO A 125 -20.98 -1.47 0.33
C PRO A 125 -21.49 -2.64 1.18
N GLU A 126 -21.27 -3.88 0.72
CA GLU A 126 -21.67 -5.13 1.39
C GLU A 126 -20.44 -6.02 1.59
N SER A 127 -20.40 -6.74 2.71
CA SER A 127 -19.33 -7.67 3.10
C SER A 127 -17.89 -7.15 2.88
N PRO A 128 -17.55 -5.90 3.29
CA PRO A 128 -16.24 -5.34 2.99
C PRO A 128 -15.11 -6.09 3.72
N ALA A 129 -13.99 -6.26 3.02
CA ALA A 129 -12.81 -6.92 3.56
C ALA A 129 -12.24 -6.16 4.76
N ARG A 130 -12.03 -6.83 5.90
CA ARG A 130 -11.43 -6.26 7.12
C ARG A 130 -10.26 -7.10 7.59
N LEU A 131 -9.32 -6.47 8.32
CA LEU A 131 -8.30 -7.22 9.05
C LEU A 131 -8.97 -8.00 10.19
N PRO A 132 -8.49 -9.22 10.54
CA PRO A 132 -7.26 -9.85 10.06
C PRO A 132 -7.37 -10.55 8.69
N GLY A 133 -8.55 -10.55 8.05
CA GLY A 133 -8.85 -11.38 6.88
C GLY A 133 -7.87 -11.31 5.71
N PHE A 134 -7.28 -10.14 5.45
CA PHE A 134 -6.32 -9.89 4.36
C PHE A 134 -4.89 -9.54 4.81
N HIS A 135 -4.46 -9.98 6.01
CA HIS A 135 -3.03 -10.07 6.30
C HIS A 135 -2.31 -10.91 5.23
N VAL A 136 -1.06 -10.57 4.92
CA VAL A 136 -0.27 -11.34 3.94
C VAL A 136 -0.12 -12.78 4.44
N CYS A 137 0.04 -13.81 3.61
CA CYS A 137 0.31 -13.82 2.17
C CYS A 137 -0.90 -14.33 1.34
N VAL A 138 -2.12 -14.16 1.86
CA VAL A 138 -3.34 -14.69 1.22
C VAL A 138 -3.59 -14.12 -0.18
N GLY A 139 -3.07 -12.92 -0.47
CA GLY A 139 -3.17 -12.28 -1.79
C GLY A 139 -2.25 -12.90 -2.85
N SER A 140 -1.45 -13.93 -2.49
CA SER A 140 -0.81 -14.86 -3.43
C SER A 140 -1.13 -16.32 -3.10
N GLY A 141 -2.28 -16.61 -2.46
CA GLY A 141 -2.68 -17.96 -2.06
C GLY A 141 -1.80 -18.60 -0.97
N GLY A 142 -1.02 -17.81 -0.23
CA GLY A 142 -0.21 -18.29 0.90
C GLY A 142 -0.97 -18.33 2.23
N GLU A 143 -0.32 -18.89 3.25
CA GLU A 143 -0.75 -18.80 4.65
C GLU A 143 -0.99 -17.34 5.10
N ARG A 144 -1.85 -17.15 6.10
CA ARG A 144 -2.12 -15.84 6.73
C ARG A 144 -1.23 -15.65 7.95
N LEU A 145 -0.32 -14.67 7.87
CA LEU A 145 0.59 -14.28 8.95
C LEU A 145 -0.14 -13.34 9.92
N LEU A 146 -0.84 -13.92 10.90
CA LEU A 146 -1.41 -13.18 12.03
C LEU A 146 -0.31 -12.72 13.00
N PRO A 147 -0.54 -11.71 13.88
CA PRO A 147 0.44 -11.29 14.90
C PRO A 147 1.01 -12.44 15.73
N GLU A 148 0.18 -13.44 16.03
CA GLU A 148 0.54 -14.65 16.77
C GLU A 148 1.61 -15.47 16.04
N TRP A 149 1.55 -15.59 14.71
CA TRP A 149 2.56 -16.29 13.90
C TRP A 149 3.95 -15.66 14.07
N TYR A 150 4.04 -14.33 14.12
CA TYR A 150 5.33 -13.65 14.34
C TYR A 150 5.87 -13.95 15.73
N ASN A 151 5.01 -13.91 16.77
CA ASN A 151 5.38 -14.27 18.13
C ASN A 151 5.85 -15.74 18.24
N GLU A 152 5.16 -16.69 17.58
CA GLU A 152 5.53 -18.11 17.52
C GLU A 152 6.88 -18.36 16.83
N LYS A 153 7.24 -17.55 15.81
CA LYS A 153 8.58 -17.57 15.19
C LYS A 153 9.63 -16.77 15.98
N GLY A 154 9.24 -16.06 17.04
CA GLY A 154 10.12 -15.15 17.79
C GLY A 154 10.57 -13.94 16.96
N ILE A 155 9.71 -13.42 16.09
CA ILE A 155 9.91 -12.21 15.29
C ILE A 155 9.26 -11.04 16.04
N GLU A 156 10.03 -10.00 16.37
CA GLU A 156 9.49 -8.84 17.10
C GLU A 156 8.75 -7.89 16.14
N LEU A 157 7.42 -7.84 16.21
CA LEU A 157 6.59 -6.82 15.53
C LEU A 157 6.58 -5.52 16.34
N ILE A 158 7.37 -4.55 15.90
CA ILE A 158 7.50 -3.22 16.53
C ILE A 158 6.59 -2.25 15.77
N LEU A 159 5.29 -2.30 16.10
CA LEU A 159 4.22 -1.54 15.45
C LEU A 159 4.08 -0.11 16.01
N SER A 160 3.29 0.74 15.36
CA SER A 160 3.06 2.15 15.73
C SER A 160 4.35 2.99 15.94
N THR A 161 5.46 2.56 15.34
CA THR A 161 6.81 3.08 15.58
C THR A 161 7.40 3.64 14.29
N GLU A 162 7.29 4.95 14.10
CA GLU A 162 7.94 5.64 12.98
C GLU A 162 9.43 5.89 13.27
N ILE A 163 10.31 5.46 12.35
CA ILE A 163 11.73 5.80 12.36
C ILE A 163 11.92 7.15 11.68
N VAL A 164 12.53 8.09 12.40
CA VAL A 164 12.76 9.48 11.96
C VAL A 164 14.23 9.79 11.65
N LYS A 165 15.16 8.92 12.05
CA LYS A 165 16.58 8.95 11.67
C LYS A 165 17.07 7.54 11.37
N ALA A 166 17.81 7.38 10.27
CA ALA A 166 18.69 6.23 10.03
C ALA A 166 20.14 6.69 9.95
N ASP A 167 21.06 5.91 10.50
CA ASP A 167 22.50 6.12 10.48
C ASP A 167 23.16 4.80 10.06
N LEU A 168 23.43 4.66 8.75
CA LEU A 168 23.85 3.38 8.18
C LEU A 168 25.29 3.03 8.56
N ALA A 169 26.14 4.04 8.84
CA ALA A 169 27.50 3.84 9.32
C ALA A 169 27.54 3.35 10.77
N ALA A 170 26.67 3.89 11.64
CA ALA A 170 26.48 3.39 13.00
C ALA A 170 25.56 2.15 13.10
N LYS A 171 25.03 1.65 11.97
CA LYS A 171 23.99 0.61 11.87
C LYS A 171 22.83 0.80 12.85
N SER A 172 22.30 2.03 12.89
CA SER A 172 21.37 2.48 13.92
C SER A 172 20.15 3.22 13.35
N LEU A 173 18.98 2.96 13.93
CA LEU A 173 17.70 3.60 13.62
C LEU A 173 17.14 4.27 14.89
N THR A 174 16.55 5.45 14.77
CA THR A 174 15.91 6.16 15.89
C THR A 174 14.43 6.42 15.63
N SER A 175 13.55 6.04 16.56
CA SER A 175 12.12 6.32 16.46
C SER A 175 11.76 7.76 16.82
N ALA A 176 10.55 8.20 16.43
CA ALA A 176 9.97 9.46 16.87
C ALA A 176 9.87 9.59 18.41
N GLY A 177 9.79 8.45 19.13
CA GLY A 177 9.83 8.38 20.59
C GLY A 177 11.25 8.47 21.20
N GLY A 178 12.30 8.53 20.38
CA GLY A 178 13.70 8.56 20.83
C GLY A 178 14.30 7.19 21.17
N GLU A 179 13.57 6.09 20.94
CA GLU A 179 14.13 4.74 21.07
C GLU A 179 15.15 4.48 19.96
N THR A 180 16.17 3.67 20.25
CA THR A 180 17.24 3.33 19.33
C THR A 180 17.28 1.83 19.07
N PHE A 181 17.38 1.46 17.79
CA PHE A 181 17.43 0.07 17.33
C PHE A 181 18.71 -0.12 16.51
N SER A 182 19.44 -1.19 16.78
CA SER A 182 20.70 -1.52 16.10
C SER A 182 20.59 -2.85 15.36
N TYR A 183 21.26 -2.98 14.23
CA TYR A 183 21.17 -4.17 13.36
C TYR A 183 22.55 -4.68 12.92
N GLN A 184 22.62 -5.96 12.54
CA GLN A 184 23.73 -6.46 11.72
C GLN A 184 23.41 -6.26 10.23
N THR A 185 22.17 -6.57 9.82
CA THR A 185 21.64 -6.43 8.46
C THR A 185 20.31 -5.65 8.46
N LEU A 186 20.10 -4.73 7.52
CA LEU A 186 18.88 -3.95 7.33
C LEU A 186 18.23 -4.26 5.98
N ILE A 187 16.91 -4.48 5.97
CA ILE A 187 16.08 -4.48 4.76
C ILE A 187 15.18 -3.25 4.79
N ILE A 188 15.37 -2.34 3.83
CA ILE A 188 14.55 -1.15 3.63
C ILE A 188 13.31 -1.55 2.81
N ALA A 189 12.16 -1.58 3.47
CA ALA A 189 10.85 -1.97 2.92
C ALA A 189 9.80 -0.86 3.12
N THR A 190 10.25 0.40 3.16
CA THR A 190 9.42 1.59 3.48
C THR A 190 8.37 1.89 2.40
N GLY A 191 8.57 1.44 1.16
CA GLY A 191 7.63 1.64 0.05
C GLY A 191 7.45 3.11 -0.35
N SER A 192 6.29 3.44 -0.94
CA SER A 192 5.93 4.80 -1.35
C SER A 192 4.98 5.52 -0.38
N THR A 193 5.11 6.85 -0.30
CA THR A 193 4.10 7.78 0.24
C THR A 193 3.30 8.43 -0.91
N VAL A 194 2.15 9.03 -0.61
CA VAL A 194 1.31 9.72 -1.61
C VAL A 194 1.86 11.09 -1.98
N ILE A 195 1.68 11.49 -3.24
CA ILE A 195 1.81 12.89 -3.66
C ILE A 195 0.57 13.64 -3.18
N ARG A 196 0.74 14.78 -2.51
CA ARG A 196 -0.38 15.59 -2.00
C ARG A 196 -0.62 16.82 -2.86
N LEU A 197 -1.88 17.26 -2.95
CA LEU A 197 -2.23 18.49 -3.69
C LEU A 197 -1.64 19.76 -3.04
N THR A 198 -1.34 19.69 -1.73
CA THR A 198 -0.54 20.69 -1.00
C THR A 198 0.87 20.85 -1.57
N ASP A 199 1.48 19.79 -2.11
CA ASP A 199 2.83 19.81 -2.68
C ASP A 199 2.89 20.63 -3.99
N PHE A 200 1.73 20.84 -4.62
CA PHE A 200 1.54 21.67 -5.81
C PHE A 200 1.00 23.08 -5.47
N GLY A 201 0.83 23.42 -4.19
CA GLY A 201 0.30 24.71 -3.76
C GLY A 201 -1.18 24.95 -4.09
N VAL A 202 -1.97 23.89 -4.32
CA VAL A 202 -3.39 24.02 -4.69
C VAL A 202 -4.20 24.62 -3.53
N GLN A 203 -4.89 25.73 -3.78
CA GLN A 203 -5.63 26.46 -2.75
C GLN A 203 -6.73 25.60 -2.11
N GLY A 204 -6.79 25.52 -0.78
CA GLY A 204 -7.83 24.78 -0.06
C GLY A 204 -7.68 23.24 -0.11
N ALA A 205 -6.53 22.73 -0.56
CA ALA A 205 -6.21 21.29 -0.59
C ALA A 205 -6.10 20.62 0.80
N ASP A 206 -6.22 21.42 1.86
CA ASP A 206 -6.23 21.08 3.28
C ASP A 206 -7.65 20.99 3.89
N ALA A 207 -8.71 21.27 3.11
CA ALA A 207 -10.09 21.14 3.55
C ALA A 207 -10.47 19.70 3.96
N LYS A 208 -11.38 19.56 4.92
CA LYS A 208 -11.90 18.25 5.35
C LYS A 208 -12.61 17.55 4.20
N ASN A 209 -12.63 16.23 4.26
CA ASN A 209 -13.14 15.33 3.21
C ASN A 209 -12.38 15.37 1.87
N ILE A 210 -11.18 15.95 1.84
CA ILE A 210 -10.17 15.67 0.81
C ILE A 210 -9.31 14.49 1.29
N PHE A 211 -9.56 13.31 0.75
CA PHE A 211 -8.92 12.05 1.14
C PHE A 211 -7.78 11.65 0.20
N TYR A 212 -6.86 10.88 0.75
CA TYR A 212 -5.85 10.10 0.04
C TYR A 212 -6.08 8.62 0.41
N LEU A 213 -5.46 7.67 -0.29
CA LEU A 213 -5.56 6.26 0.06
C LEU A 213 -4.23 5.53 -0.13
N ARG A 214 -3.57 5.15 0.96
CA ARG A 214 -2.35 4.33 0.94
C ARG A 214 -2.31 3.30 2.08
N GLU A 215 -2.75 3.67 3.27
CA GLU A 215 -2.68 2.85 4.49
C GLU A 215 -4.08 2.52 5.02
N VAL A 216 -4.20 1.52 5.91
CA VAL A 216 -5.51 1.05 6.38
C VAL A 216 -6.27 2.15 7.11
N ASP A 217 -5.56 2.97 7.89
CA ASP A 217 -6.03 4.20 8.51
C ASP A 217 -6.62 5.21 7.50
N ASP A 218 -6.16 5.24 6.25
CA ASP A 218 -6.77 6.09 5.21
C ASP A 218 -8.07 5.47 4.69
N ALA A 219 -8.06 4.15 4.51
CA ALA A 219 -9.19 3.38 4.02
C ALA A 219 -10.37 3.43 5.00
N ASP A 220 -10.12 3.39 6.31
CA ASP A 220 -11.16 3.57 7.34
C ASP A 220 -11.75 4.98 7.32
N LYS A 221 -10.92 6.03 7.24
CA LYS A 221 -11.40 7.42 7.15
C LYS A 221 -12.29 7.63 5.92
N LEU A 222 -11.89 7.08 4.77
CA LEU A 222 -12.67 7.12 3.54
C LEU A 222 -13.96 6.28 3.63
N TYR A 223 -13.91 5.09 4.24
CA TYR A 223 -15.07 4.22 4.41
C TYR A 223 -16.14 4.85 5.33
N GLU A 224 -15.74 5.45 6.45
CA GLU A 224 -16.66 6.15 7.33
C GLU A 224 -17.30 7.38 6.65
N ALA A 225 -16.52 8.14 5.86
CA ALA A 225 -17.06 9.25 5.06
C ALA A 225 -18.08 8.79 3.99
N ILE A 226 -17.80 7.68 3.30
CA ILE A 226 -18.71 7.05 2.33
C ILE A 226 -20.04 6.65 3.01
N LYS A 227 -19.98 6.00 4.18
CA LYS A 227 -21.20 5.65 4.95
C LYS A 227 -21.99 6.86 5.41
N ALA A 228 -21.30 7.91 5.86
CA ALA A 228 -21.91 9.12 6.40
C ALA A 228 -22.63 9.93 5.32
N LYS A 229 -22.06 10.00 4.11
CA LYS A 229 -22.56 10.84 3.02
C LYS A 229 -23.21 10.01 1.89
N LYS A 230 -24.34 9.36 2.21
CA LYS A 230 -25.14 8.62 1.22
C LYS A 230 -25.65 9.54 0.10
N ASN A 231 -25.58 9.08 -1.15
CA ASN A 231 -25.97 9.82 -2.37
C ASN A 231 -25.19 11.13 -2.59
N ALA A 232 -24.00 11.26 -1.98
CA ALA A 232 -23.10 12.40 -2.18
C ALA A 232 -22.60 12.55 -3.61
N LYS A 233 -21.94 13.68 -3.87
CA LYS A 233 -21.07 13.90 -5.02
C LYS A 233 -19.62 13.69 -4.61
N ALA A 234 -18.88 12.87 -5.35
CA ALA A 234 -17.45 12.69 -5.18
C ALA A 234 -16.67 13.11 -6.42
N VAL A 235 -15.55 13.82 -6.20
CA VAL A 235 -14.58 14.11 -7.26
C VAL A 235 -13.31 13.31 -7.02
N VAL A 236 -12.95 12.46 -7.98
CA VAL A 236 -11.71 11.67 -7.95
C VAL A 236 -10.65 12.39 -8.79
N VAL A 237 -9.52 12.75 -8.17
CA VAL A 237 -8.44 13.52 -8.81
C VAL A 237 -7.28 12.59 -9.13
N GLY A 238 -7.06 12.31 -10.43
CA GLY A 238 -6.02 11.43 -10.95
C GLY A 238 -6.59 10.28 -11.80
N GLY A 239 -5.98 10.02 -12.95
CA GLY A 239 -6.45 9.04 -13.96
C GLY A 239 -5.77 7.67 -13.93
N GLY A 240 -4.89 7.41 -12.96
CA GLY A 240 -4.21 6.11 -12.81
C GLY A 240 -5.11 5.02 -12.20
N TYR A 241 -4.57 3.81 -12.03
CA TYR A 241 -5.34 2.65 -11.53
C TYR A 241 -6.03 2.91 -10.18
N ILE A 242 -5.41 3.66 -9.27
CA ILE A 242 -6.04 4.09 -8.00
C ILE A 242 -7.28 4.96 -8.26
N GLY A 243 -7.22 5.90 -9.20
CA GLY A 243 -8.36 6.74 -9.57
C GLY A 243 -9.49 5.96 -10.23
N LEU A 244 -9.15 4.97 -11.08
CA LEU A 244 -10.11 4.03 -11.66
C LEU A 244 -10.80 3.17 -10.58
N GLU A 245 -10.02 2.46 -9.76
CA GLU A 245 -10.55 1.61 -8.68
C GLU A 245 -11.41 2.39 -7.68
N LEU A 246 -10.97 3.58 -7.26
CA LEU A 246 -11.73 4.49 -6.40
C LEU A 246 -13.04 4.94 -7.07
N SER A 247 -12.99 5.36 -8.33
CA SER A 247 -14.19 5.80 -9.05
C SER A 247 -15.22 4.68 -9.16
N ALA A 248 -14.76 3.45 -9.43
CA ALA A 248 -15.63 2.28 -9.50
C ALA A 248 -16.27 1.95 -8.14
N VAL A 249 -15.48 1.90 -7.05
CA VAL A 249 -16.01 1.52 -5.74
C VAL A 249 -16.89 2.61 -5.12
N LEU A 250 -16.62 3.89 -5.40
CA LEU A 250 -17.54 4.99 -5.05
C LEU A 250 -18.89 4.86 -5.78
N ARG A 251 -18.90 4.52 -7.08
CA ARG A 251 -20.15 4.23 -7.81
C ARG A 251 -20.90 3.03 -7.23
N LEU A 252 -20.21 1.97 -6.81
CA LEU A 252 -20.83 0.82 -6.13
C LEU A 252 -21.47 1.20 -4.79
N ASN A 253 -20.98 2.26 -4.12
CA ASN A 253 -21.61 2.84 -2.92
C ASN A 253 -22.71 3.88 -3.23
N ASN A 254 -23.20 3.93 -4.48
CA ASN A 254 -24.26 4.85 -4.94
C ASN A 254 -23.92 6.35 -4.80
N ILE A 255 -22.64 6.71 -4.93
CA ILE A 255 -22.16 8.10 -4.97
C ILE A 255 -22.13 8.59 -6.44
N ASP A 256 -22.48 9.86 -6.69
CA ASP A 256 -22.31 10.51 -8.00
C ASP A 256 -20.83 10.86 -8.20
N VAL A 257 -20.15 10.22 -9.15
CA VAL A 257 -18.69 10.31 -9.29
C VAL A 257 -18.30 11.09 -10.54
N THR A 258 -17.42 12.08 -10.37
CA THR A 258 -16.69 12.73 -11.46
C THR A 258 -15.18 12.49 -11.30
N MET A 259 -14.56 11.82 -12.27
CA MET A 259 -13.12 11.58 -12.32
C MET A 259 -12.44 12.66 -13.18
N VAL A 260 -11.38 13.29 -12.66
CA VAL A 260 -10.69 14.44 -13.25
C VAL A 260 -9.19 14.15 -13.38
N TYR A 261 -8.59 14.35 -14.55
CA TYR A 261 -7.14 14.21 -14.75
C TYR A 261 -6.56 15.03 -15.93
N PRO A 262 -5.26 15.39 -15.88
CA PRO A 262 -4.61 16.20 -16.92
C PRO A 262 -4.31 15.43 -18.21
N GLU A 263 -4.15 14.11 -18.15
CA GLU A 263 -3.70 13.32 -19.29
C GLU A 263 -4.81 13.12 -20.36
N PRO A 264 -4.44 12.86 -21.62
CA PRO A 264 -5.41 12.69 -22.71
C PRO A 264 -6.26 11.42 -22.60
N TRP A 265 -5.85 10.43 -21.79
CA TRP A 265 -6.62 9.22 -21.49
C TRP A 265 -6.20 8.60 -20.14
N CYS A 266 -7.03 7.70 -19.60
CA CYS A 266 -6.76 7.05 -18.30
C CYS A 266 -5.60 6.03 -18.36
N MET A 267 -4.97 5.75 -17.22
CA MET A 267 -3.78 4.88 -17.11
C MET A 267 -2.66 5.18 -18.14
N PRO A 268 -2.27 6.46 -18.33
CA PRO A 268 -1.45 6.94 -19.46
C PRO A 268 0.00 6.45 -19.49
N ARG A 269 0.46 5.76 -18.43
CA ARG A 269 1.79 5.13 -18.37
C ARG A 269 1.81 3.67 -18.85
N LEU A 270 0.64 3.09 -19.15
CA LEU A 270 0.49 1.69 -19.55
C LEU A 270 -0.51 1.50 -20.69
N PHE A 271 -1.70 2.09 -20.61
CA PHE A 271 -2.74 1.91 -21.60
C PHE A 271 -2.45 2.72 -22.87
N THR A 272 -2.71 2.10 -24.02
CA THR A 272 -2.90 2.81 -25.29
C THR A 272 -4.22 3.58 -25.27
N SER A 273 -4.39 4.52 -26.20
CA SER A 273 -5.67 5.21 -26.40
C SER A 273 -6.83 4.24 -26.68
N GLY A 274 -6.60 3.13 -27.38
CA GLY A 274 -7.61 2.10 -27.66
C GLY A 274 -8.03 1.31 -26.42
N ILE A 275 -7.08 0.92 -25.56
CA ILE A 275 -7.37 0.26 -24.28
C ILE A 275 -8.11 1.24 -23.35
N ALA A 276 -7.61 2.47 -23.23
CA ALA A 276 -8.21 3.47 -22.35
C ALA A 276 -9.61 3.91 -22.81
N ALA A 277 -9.89 4.01 -24.11
CA ALA A 277 -11.21 4.30 -24.64
C ALA A 277 -12.27 3.28 -24.22
N PHE A 278 -11.92 1.98 -24.15
CA PHE A 278 -12.79 0.95 -23.58
C PHE A 278 -13.12 1.25 -22.10
N TYR A 279 -12.11 1.47 -21.25
CA TYR A 279 -12.36 1.75 -19.82
C TYR A 279 -13.12 3.06 -19.60
N GLU A 280 -12.83 4.11 -20.35
CA GLU A 280 -13.54 5.39 -20.25
C GLU A 280 -15.02 5.24 -20.67
N GLY A 281 -15.30 4.52 -21.76
CA GLY A 281 -16.66 4.21 -22.19
C GLY A 281 -17.39 3.32 -21.17
N TYR A 282 -16.73 2.28 -20.65
CA TYR A 282 -17.30 1.38 -19.66
C TYR A 282 -17.65 2.12 -18.36
N TYR A 283 -16.77 3.01 -17.91
CA TYR A 283 -16.99 3.83 -16.72
C TYR A 283 -18.12 4.83 -16.92
N ALA A 284 -18.22 5.45 -18.10
CA ALA A 284 -19.38 6.28 -18.48
C ALA A 284 -20.69 5.47 -18.47
N ASN A 285 -20.68 4.23 -18.96
CA ASN A 285 -21.83 3.32 -18.94
C ASN A 285 -22.26 2.91 -17.51
N LYS A 286 -21.33 2.88 -16.54
CA LYS A 286 -21.66 2.73 -15.09
C LYS A 286 -21.97 4.09 -14.41
N GLY A 287 -22.03 5.19 -15.16
CA GLY A 287 -22.41 6.52 -14.69
C GLY A 287 -21.29 7.33 -14.02
N VAL A 288 -20.01 7.03 -14.29
CA VAL A 288 -18.89 7.91 -13.92
C VAL A 288 -18.76 9.03 -14.97
N LYS A 289 -18.79 10.28 -14.53
CA LYS A 289 -18.45 11.43 -15.38
C LYS A 289 -16.93 11.50 -15.51
N ILE A 290 -16.39 11.63 -16.72
CA ILE A 290 -14.94 11.69 -16.95
C ILE A 290 -14.56 13.04 -17.54
N ILE A 291 -13.55 13.67 -16.94
CA ILE A 291 -13.05 14.99 -17.29
C ILE A 291 -11.54 14.92 -17.50
N LYS A 292 -11.13 15.01 -18.77
CA LYS A 292 -9.73 14.87 -19.22
C LYS A 292 -9.10 16.23 -19.54
N GLY A 293 -7.77 16.28 -19.68
CA GLY A 293 -7.05 17.45 -20.15
C GLY A 293 -6.97 18.63 -19.16
N THR A 294 -7.25 18.42 -17.87
CA THR A 294 -7.37 19.51 -16.88
C THR A 294 -6.93 19.11 -15.47
N VAL A 295 -6.77 20.10 -14.59
CA VAL A 295 -6.38 19.88 -13.19
C VAL A 295 -7.27 20.67 -12.24
N ALA A 296 -7.41 20.20 -11.00
CA ALA A 296 -7.91 21.02 -9.91
C ALA A 296 -6.90 22.14 -9.60
N VAL A 297 -7.37 23.39 -9.58
CA VAL A 297 -6.57 24.59 -9.26
C VAL A 297 -6.93 25.19 -7.90
N GLY A 298 -8.03 24.75 -7.30
CA GLY A 298 -8.39 25.08 -5.93
C GLY A 298 -9.68 24.41 -5.50
N PHE A 299 -9.95 24.48 -4.20
CA PHE A 299 -11.16 23.97 -3.54
C PHE A 299 -11.87 25.11 -2.81
N THR A 300 -13.19 24.98 -2.63
CA THR A 300 -13.93 25.79 -1.64
C THR A 300 -14.45 24.90 -0.54
N ALA A 301 -14.65 25.48 0.63
CA ALA A 301 -15.14 24.79 1.81
C ALA A 301 -16.42 25.45 2.36
N ASN A 302 -17.21 24.69 3.10
CA ASN A 302 -18.35 25.17 3.88
C ASN A 302 -17.91 25.81 5.22
N SER A 303 -18.89 26.25 6.02
CA SER A 303 -18.70 26.81 7.37
C SER A 303 -17.88 25.92 8.31
N ASP A 304 -17.98 24.61 8.13
CA ASP A 304 -17.38 23.58 8.97
C ASP A 304 -15.98 23.15 8.48
N GLY A 305 -15.50 23.78 7.40
CA GLY A 305 -14.21 23.48 6.78
C GLY A 305 -14.18 22.21 5.93
N GLU A 306 -15.35 21.66 5.57
CA GLU A 306 -15.44 20.55 4.61
C GLU A 306 -15.44 21.06 3.18
N VAL A 307 -14.79 20.33 2.26
CA VAL A 307 -14.87 20.61 0.83
C VAL A 307 -16.32 20.65 0.34
N LYS A 308 -16.60 21.62 -0.54
CA LYS A 308 -17.89 21.86 -1.16
C LYS A 308 -17.78 21.89 -2.69
N GLU A 309 -16.73 22.50 -3.22
CA GLU A 309 -16.51 22.62 -4.67
C GLU A 309 -15.04 22.38 -5.05
N VAL A 310 -14.83 21.78 -6.23
CA VAL A 310 -13.54 21.66 -6.91
C VAL A 310 -13.51 22.59 -8.12
N LYS A 311 -12.55 23.51 -8.18
CA LYS A 311 -12.33 24.43 -9.29
C LYS A 311 -11.30 23.84 -10.25
N LEU A 312 -11.63 23.76 -11.54
CA LEU A 312 -10.76 23.22 -12.58
C LEU A 312 -10.07 24.34 -13.39
N LYS A 313 -8.91 24.03 -13.97
CA LYS A 313 -8.09 24.98 -14.74
C LYS A 313 -8.81 25.55 -15.97
N ASP A 314 -9.76 24.80 -16.53
CA ASP A 314 -10.61 25.21 -17.66
C ASP A 314 -11.83 26.07 -17.26
N GLY A 315 -11.98 26.41 -15.97
CA GLY A 315 -13.06 27.24 -15.46
C GLY A 315 -14.31 26.48 -15.00
N ARG A 316 -14.40 25.15 -15.22
CA ARG A 316 -15.47 24.35 -14.60
C ARG A 316 -15.35 24.33 -13.07
N VAL A 317 -16.51 24.30 -12.41
CA VAL A 317 -16.63 24.10 -10.97
C VAL A 317 -17.51 22.87 -10.75
N LEU A 318 -17.04 21.93 -9.93
CA LEU A 318 -17.74 20.69 -9.60
C LEU A 318 -18.15 20.73 -8.12
N GLU A 319 -19.42 20.49 -7.81
CA GLU A 319 -19.84 20.25 -6.43
C GLU A 319 -19.32 18.89 -5.94
N ALA A 320 -18.79 18.84 -4.73
CA ALA A 320 -18.20 17.64 -4.13
C ALA A 320 -18.31 17.67 -2.61
N ASP A 321 -18.95 16.66 -2.01
CA ASP A 321 -18.99 16.44 -0.56
C ASP A 321 -17.79 15.60 -0.07
N ILE A 322 -17.15 14.89 -1.01
CA ILE A 322 -15.98 14.03 -0.87
C ILE A 322 -15.04 14.31 -2.06
N VAL A 323 -13.75 14.44 -1.81
CA VAL A 323 -12.71 14.40 -2.84
C VAL A 323 -11.76 13.26 -2.50
N VAL A 324 -11.34 12.47 -3.49
CA VAL A 324 -10.32 11.43 -3.28
C VAL A 324 -9.19 11.56 -4.30
N VAL A 325 -7.96 11.58 -3.82
CA VAL A 325 -6.78 11.95 -4.63
C VAL A 325 -5.89 10.73 -4.89
N GLY A 326 -5.62 10.47 -6.17
CA GLY A 326 -4.83 9.36 -6.69
C GLY A 326 -3.74 9.80 -7.68
N VAL A 327 -3.07 10.93 -7.43
CA VAL A 327 -2.09 11.57 -8.33
C VAL A 327 -0.67 10.96 -8.29
N GLY A 328 -0.56 9.69 -7.89
CA GLY A 328 0.71 8.94 -7.81
C GLY A 328 1.40 9.00 -6.43
N GLY A 329 2.52 8.29 -6.32
CA GLY A 329 3.34 8.21 -5.12
C GLY A 329 4.80 8.64 -5.33
N ARG A 330 5.55 8.69 -4.24
CA ARG A 330 7.02 8.84 -4.21
C ARG A 330 7.62 7.80 -3.26
N PRO A 331 8.71 7.10 -3.65
CA PRO A 331 9.50 6.27 -2.73
C PRO A 331 9.92 6.99 -1.45
N GLN A 332 9.84 6.31 -0.31
CA GLN A 332 10.24 6.83 1.01
C GLN A 332 11.73 6.56 1.28
N THR A 333 12.59 7.22 0.49
CA THR A 333 14.07 7.12 0.59
C THR A 333 14.70 8.16 1.53
N SER A 334 13.91 9.13 2.04
CA SER A 334 14.40 10.33 2.72
C SER A 334 15.30 10.10 3.93
N LEU A 335 15.15 8.97 4.64
CA LEU A 335 16.01 8.59 5.77
C LEU A 335 17.45 8.23 5.35
N PHE A 336 17.65 7.83 4.09
CA PHE A 336 18.88 7.25 3.56
C PHE A 336 19.58 8.16 2.53
N LYS A 337 18.95 9.28 2.17
CA LYS A 337 19.45 10.23 1.18
C LYS A 337 20.87 10.70 1.52
N GLY A 338 21.81 10.51 0.60
CA GLY A 338 23.23 10.82 0.80
C GLY A 338 24.02 9.79 1.63
N GLN A 339 23.38 8.72 2.10
CA GLN A 339 24.03 7.55 2.69
C GLN A 339 24.07 6.35 1.71
N VAL A 340 23.12 6.27 0.78
CA VAL A 340 23.07 5.27 -0.31
C VAL A 340 23.08 5.95 -1.68
N GLU A 341 23.43 5.19 -2.72
CA GLU A 341 23.19 5.59 -4.11
C GLU A 341 21.69 5.59 -4.42
N GLU A 342 21.20 6.66 -5.05
CA GLU A 342 19.82 6.79 -5.54
C GLU A 342 19.82 6.96 -7.06
N GLU A 343 18.97 6.20 -7.76
CA GLU A 343 18.78 6.29 -9.21
C GLU A 343 17.30 6.10 -9.56
N LYS A 344 16.79 6.77 -10.60
CA LYS A 344 15.38 6.67 -11.07
C LYS A 344 14.33 6.90 -9.97
N GLY A 345 14.70 7.70 -8.95
CA GLY A 345 13.86 8.06 -7.81
C GLY A 345 13.74 7.01 -6.71
N GLY A 346 14.58 5.96 -6.72
CA GLY A 346 14.66 4.94 -5.68
C GLY A 346 16.11 4.65 -5.26
N ILE A 347 16.28 3.86 -4.20
CA ILE A 347 17.58 3.36 -3.74
C ILE A 347 18.10 2.35 -4.76
N LYS A 348 19.34 2.54 -5.21
CA LYS A 348 19.97 1.66 -6.20
C LYS A 348 20.43 0.35 -5.56
N THR A 349 20.19 -0.76 -6.24
CA THR A 349 20.62 -2.10 -5.81
C THR A 349 21.30 -2.89 -6.93
N ASP A 350 21.94 -3.98 -6.54
CA ASP A 350 22.32 -5.08 -7.44
C ASP A 350 21.14 -6.04 -7.74
N SER A 351 21.42 -7.12 -8.46
CA SER A 351 20.51 -8.24 -8.79
C SER A 351 20.05 -9.08 -7.58
N PHE A 352 20.51 -8.73 -6.37
CA PHE A 352 20.26 -9.39 -5.09
C PHE A 352 19.61 -8.45 -4.06
N PHE A 353 19.21 -7.25 -4.50
CA PHE A 353 18.66 -6.16 -3.68
C PHE A 353 19.60 -5.54 -2.64
N LYS A 354 20.91 -5.83 -2.72
CA LYS A 354 21.91 -5.19 -1.86
C LYS A 354 22.22 -3.79 -2.39
N THR A 355 22.35 -2.82 -1.49
CA THR A 355 22.74 -1.44 -1.81
C THR A 355 24.26 -1.30 -1.92
N ASN A 356 24.75 -0.10 -2.25
CA ASN A 356 26.19 0.22 -2.19
C ASN A 356 26.78 0.18 -0.76
N ILE A 357 25.94 0.15 0.29
CA ILE A 357 26.36 -0.01 1.68
C ILE A 357 26.24 -1.49 2.08
N SER A 358 27.30 -2.06 2.67
CA SER A 358 27.24 -3.46 3.07
C SER A 358 26.15 -3.70 4.11
N ASP A 359 25.51 -4.85 3.98
CA ASP A 359 24.50 -5.36 4.91
C ASP A 359 23.23 -4.50 4.95
N VAL A 360 23.06 -3.60 3.98
CA VAL A 360 21.84 -2.82 3.74
C VAL A 360 21.26 -3.21 2.38
N TYR A 361 19.99 -3.62 2.39
CA TYR A 361 19.20 -4.05 1.24
C TYR A 361 17.96 -3.15 1.06
N ALA A 362 17.40 -3.06 -0.14
CA ALA A 362 16.18 -2.29 -0.41
C ALA A 362 15.22 -3.06 -1.33
N VAL A 363 13.92 -3.12 -1.01
CA VAL A 363 12.94 -3.99 -1.71
C VAL A 363 11.59 -3.30 -1.96
N GLY A 364 10.85 -3.78 -2.97
CA GLY A 364 9.56 -3.20 -3.37
C GLY A 364 9.70 -1.80 -3.96
N ASP A 365 8.68 -0.94 -3.78
CA ASP A 365 8.54 0.35 -4.47
C ASP A 365 9.79 1.27 -4.45
N VAL A 366 10.65 1.12 -3.45
CA VAL A 366 11.88 1.93 -3.24
C VAL A 366 13.09 1.42 -4.03
N ALA A 367 13.09 0.19 -4.52
CA ALA A 367 14.25 -0.45 -5.12
C ALA A 367 14.38 -0.14 -6.61
N THR A 368 15.50 0.46 -6.99
CA THR A 368 15.93 0.60 -8.39
C THR A 368 16.97 -0.50 -8.68
N PHE A 369 16.53 -1.55 -9.36
CA PHE A 369 17.26 -2.82 -9.49
C PHE A 369 17.52 -3.19 -10.96
N PRO A 370 18.47 -4.10 -11.26
CA PRO A 370 18.69 -4.61 -12.61
C PRO A 370 17.53 -5.50 -13.06
N LEU A 371 16.72 -5.01 -14.01
CA LEU A 371 15.62 -5.78 -14.59
C LEU A 371 16.17 -6.67 -15.72
N LYS A 372 16.70 -7.85 -15.31
CA LYS A 372 17.49 -8.78 -16.14
C LYS A 372 16.93 -9.02 -17.55
N LEU A 373 15.61 -9.18 -17.69
CA LEU A 373 14.92 -9.41 -18.97
C LEU A 373 15.13 -8.32 -20.03
N TYR A 374 15.47 -7.08 -19.63
CA TYR A 374 15.70 -5.95 -20.55
C TYR A 374 17.08 -5.30 -20.42
N GLY A 375 17.94 -5.77 -19.50
CA GLY A 375 19.29 -5.22 -19.31
C GLY A 375 19.33 -3.79 -18.74
N GLU A 376 18.23 -3.31 -18.14
CA GLU A 376 18.09 -1.94 -17.65
C GLU A 376 17.90 -1.87 -16.13
N LEU A 377 18.45 -0.83 -15.48
CA LEU A 377 18.01 -0.46 -14.13
C LEU A 377 16.57 0.09 -14.20
N ARG A 378 15.64 -0.48 -13.44
CA ARG A 378 14.25 0.01 -13.32
C ARG A 378 13.76 -0.01 -11.87
N ARG A 379 12.70 0.75 -11.61
CA ARG A 379 11.95 0.80 -10.34
C ARG A 379 10.48 0.61 -10.67
N VAL A 380 9.75 -0.24 -9.93
CA VAL A 380 8.34 -0.55 -10.21
C VAL A 380 7.49 -0.54 -8.93
N GLU A 381 6.23 -0.15 -9.05
CA GLU A 381 5.27 -0.04 -7.94
C GLU A 381 4.26 -1.21 -7.98
N HIS A 382 4.76 -2.43 -8.26
CA HIS A 382 3.94 -3.63 -8.46
C HIS A 382 3.93 -4.50 -7.20
N VAL A 383 2.75 -4.92 -6.73
CA VAL A 383 2.65 -5.80 -5.55
C VAL A 383 3.42 -7.12 -5.74
N ASP A 384 3.46 -7.66 -6.96
CA ASP A 384 4.18 -8.90 -7.25
C ASP A 384 5.71 -8.73 -7.21
N HIS A 385 6.22 -7.59 -7.67
CA HIS A 385 7.62 -7.21 -7.44
C HIS A 385 7.91 -7.09 -5.94
N SER A 386 7.09 -6.37 -5.20
CA SER A 386 7.25 -6.17 -3.75
C SER A 386 7.23 -7.48 -2.95
N ARG A 387 6.53 -8.51 -3.43
CA ARG A 387 6.60 -9.89 -2.90
C ARG A 387 7.90 -10.59 -3.28
N LYS A 388 8.21 -10.68 -4.58
CA LYS A 388 9.36 -11.46 -5.10
C LYS A 388 10.72 -10.86 -4.72
N SER A 389 10.85 -9.53 -4.65
CA SER A 389 12.09 -8.84 -4.25
C SER A 389 12.43 -9.07 -2.77
N ALA A 390 11.42 -9.09 -1.91
CA ALA A 390 11.55 -9.46 -0.50
C ALA A 390 12.09 -10.89 -0.33
N GLU A 391 11.55 -11.86 -1.08
CA GLU A 391 12.04 -13.24 -1.04
C GLU A 391 13.48 -13.34 -1.60
N GLN A 392 13.82 -12.59 -2.66
CA GLN A 392 15.16 -12.56 -3.23
C GLN A 392 16.21 -11.99 -2.26
N ALA A 393 15.90 -10.86 -1.62
CA ALA A 393 16.81 -10.22 -0.66
C ALA A 393 17.15 -11.16 0.51
N VAL A 394 16.15 -11.85 1.06
CA VAL A 394 16.36 -12.80 2.17
C VAL A 394 17.16 -14.02 1.72
N LYS A 395 16.91 -14.56 0.53
CA LYS A 395 17.72 -15.64 -0.07
C LYS A 395 19.18 -15.22 -0.25
N ALA A 396 19.42 -14.00 -0.74
CA ALA A 396 20.77 -13.47 -0.90
C ALA A 396 21.49 -13.25 0.44
N ILE A 397 20.82 -12.67 1.43
CA ILE A 397 21.34 -12.52 2.80
C ILE A 397 21.76 -13.89 3.36
N LYS A 398 20.87 -14.88 3.27
CA LYS A 398 21.13 -16.20 3.85
C LYS A 398 22.22 -16.97 3.12
N ALA A 399 22.22 -16.95 1.78
CA ALA A 399 23.29 -17.54 0.99
C ALA A 399 24.66 -16.90 1.31
N ALA A 400 24.74 -15.57 1.42
CA ALA A 400 25.98 -14.88 1.76
C ALA A 400 26.52 -15.24 3.16
N GLU A 401 25.64 -15.44 4.15
CA GLU A 401 26.05 -15.96 5.47
C GLU A 401 26.58 -17.39 5.41
N ASP A 402 25.97 -18.24 4.58
CA ASP A 402 26.26 -19.67 4.51
C ASP A 402 27.39 -19.98 3.49
N GLY A 403 28.00 -18.96 2.88
CA GLY A 403 29.08 -19.08 1.88
C GLY A 403 28.62 -19.51 0.48
N ASN A 404 27.32 -19.42 0.20
CA ASN A 404 26.66 -19.88 -1.03
C ASN A 404 26.28 -18.72 -1.96
N THR A 405 25.88 -19.06 -3.19
CA THR A 405 25.35 -18.12 -4.20
C THR A 405 23.88 -18.42 -4.52
N VAL A 406 23.15 -17.42 -5.00
CA VAL A 406 21.79 -17.56 -5.55
C VAL A 406 21.73 -16.97 -6.96
N GLU A 407 20.74 -17.39 -7.74
CA GLU A 407 20.48 -16.80 -9.06
C GLU A 407 20.05 -15.33 -8.96
N GLU A 408 20.33 -14.57 -10.01
CA GLU A 408 19.90 -13.18 -10.14
C GLU A 408 18.38 -13.01 -10.23
N TYR A 409 17.87 -11.83 -9.87
CA TYR A 409 16.45 -11.51 -9.91
C TYR A 409 15.87 -11.40 -11.34
N ASP A 410 15.46 -12.53 -11.91
CA ASP A 410 14.79 -12.59 -13.21
C ASP A 410 13.27 -12.31 -13.13
N TYR A 411 12.91 -11.04 -12.93
CA TYR A 411 11.52 -10.60 -12.87
C TYR A 411 10.95 -10.25 -14.26
N LEU A 412 9.89 -10.96 -14.65
CA LEU A 412 8.94 -10.49 -15.66
C LEU A 412 8.01 -9.45 -15.00
N PRO A 413 7.93 -8.19 -15.47
CA PRO A 413 6.97 -7.24 -14.93
C PRO A 413 5.55 -7.77 -15.07
N TYR A 414 4.81 -7.76 -13.97
CA TYR A 414 3.41 -8.16 -13.89
C TYR A 414 2.64 -7.09 -13.10
N PHE A 415 1.57 -6.57 -13.71
CA PHE A 415 0.65 -5.63 -13.08
C PHE A 415 -0.80 -5.97 -13.44
N TYR A 416 -1.75 -5.62 -12.57
CA TYR A 416 -3.16 -5.94 -12.74
C TYR A 416 -4.04 -4.90 -12.02
N SER A 417 -5.32 -4.81 -12.41
CA SER A 417 -6.35 -4.15 -11.61
C SER A 417 -7.68 -4.90 -11.75
N ARG A 418 -8.62 -4.57 -10.84
CA ARG A 418 -9.99 -5.08 -10.84
C ARG A 418 -10.92 -3.96 -10.38
N SER A 419 -11.97 -3.72 -11.15
CA SER A 419 -12.92 -2.62 -10.92
C SER A 419 -14.27 -2.96 -11.53
N PHE A 420 -15.37 -2.77 -10.79
CA PHE A 420 -16.65 -3.39 -11.11
C PHE A 420 -16.48 -4.92 -11.31
N ASP A 421 -16.96 -5.41 -12.45
CA ASP A 421 -16.89 -6.76 -13.01
C ASP A 421 -15.67 -7.00 -13.93
N LEU A 422 -14.84 -5.97 -14.17
CA LEU A 422 -13.64 -6.05 -15.02
C LEU A 422 -12.40 -6.52 -14.25
N SER A 423 -11.54 -7.27 -14.94
CA SER A 423 -10.29 -7.84 -14.41
C SER A 423 -9.25 -8.05 -15.51
N TRP A 424 -8.30 -7.12 -15.62
CA TRP A 424 -7.19 -7.20 -16.58
C TRP A 424 -5.85 -7.54 -15.95
N GLN A 425 -4.96 -8.11 -16.77
CA GLN A 425 -3.57 -8.37 -16.45
C GLN A 425 -2.66 -7.82 -17.54
N PHE A 426 -1.47 -7.37 -17.16
CA PHE A 426 -0.39 -6.94 -18.05
C PHE A 426 0.91 -7.62 -17.66
N TYR A 427 1.62 -8.13 -18.66
CA TYR A 427 2.94 -8.75 -18.54
C TYR A 427 3.92 -8.13 -19.54
N GLY A 428 5.18 -7.96 -19.14
CA GLY A 428 6.26 -7.54 -20.05
C GLY A 428 6.56 -6.04 -20.03
N ASP A 429 6.80 -5.44 -21.20
CA ASP A 429 7.15 -4.03 -21.37
C ASP A 429 6.25 -3.34 -22.42
N ASN A 430 5.78 -2.14 -22.13
CA ASN A 430 4.78 -1.44 -22.94
C ASN A 430 5.42 -0.47 -23.95
N VAL A 431 6.37 -0.99 -24.74
CA VAL A 431 7.19 -0.22 -25.70
C VAL A 431 7.10 -0.75 -27.12
N GLY A 432 7.17 0.15 -28.11
CA GLY A 432 7.02 -0.18 -29.53
C GLY A 432 5.58 -0.07 -30.02
N ASP A 433 5.31 -0.63 -31.21
CA ASP A 433 4.01 -0.57 -31.87
C ASP A 433 2.98 -1.48 -31.19
N THR A 434 1.69 -1.13 -31.25
CA THR A 434 0.66 -1.84 -30.48
C THR A 434 -0.44 -2.44 -31.35
N VAL A 435 -0.71 -3.72 -31.14
CA VAL A 435 -1.76 -4.47 -31.83
C VAL A 435 -2.90 -4.75 -30.86
N LEU A 436 -4.15 -4.48 -31.23
CA LEU A 436 -5.34 -4.76 -30.41
C LEU A 436 -6.07 -5.98 -31.01
N PHE A 437 -6.60 -6.87 -30.17
CA PHE A 437 -7.31 -8.08 -30.61
C PHE A 437 -8.48 -8.43 -29.68
N GLY A 438 -9.50 -9.11 -30.21
CA GLY A 438 -10.70 -9.51 -29.46
C GLY A 438 -11.81 -8.45 -29.43
N ASP A 439 -12.75 -8.59 -28.49
CA ASP A 439 -13.91 -7.71 -28.36
C ASP A 439 -13.68 -6.62 -27.30
N ASN A 440 -13.35 -5.41 -27.77
CA ASN A 440 -13.12 -4.22 -26.96
C ASN A 440 -14.35 -3.27 -26.90
N ASN A 441 -15.56 -3.77 -27.17
CA ASN A 441 -16.78 -2.98 -27.03
C ASN A 441 -17.19 -2.80 -25.55
N PRO A 442 -17.28 -1.56 -25.01
CA PRO A 442 -17.73 -1.32 -23.63
C PRO A 442 -19.23 -1.57 -23.39
N GLU A 443 -20.00 -1.93 -24.42
CA GLU A 443 -21.41 -2.36 -24.30
C GLU A 443 -21.58 -3.89 -24.38
N SER A 444 -20.53 -4.65 -24.69
CA SER A 444 -20.60 -6.11 -24.74
C SER A 444 -20.86 -6.72 -23.37
N SER A 445 -21.64 -7.80 -23.32
CA SER A 445 -22.05 -8.45 -22.07
C SER A 445 -20.94 -9.22 -21.35
N LYS A 446 -19.86 -9.56 -22.07
CA LYS A 446 -18.61 -10.16 -21.57
C LYS A 446 -17.45 -9.68 -22.45
N PRO A 447 -16.97 -8.43 -22.29
CA PRO A 447 -15.88 -7.91 -23.10
C PRO A 447 -14.61 -8.73 -22.83
N LYS A 448 -13.92 -9.14 -23.89
CA LYS A 448 -12.66 -9.88 -23.79
C LYS A 448 -11.75 -9.52 -24.96
N PHE A 449 -10.77 -8.69 -24.66
CA PHE A 449 -9.80 -8.19 -25.62
C PHE A 449 -8.42 -8.09 -24.97
N GLY A 450 -7.39 -8.08 -25.79
CA GLY A 450 -6.03 -7.88 -25.36
C GLY A 450 -5.25 -6.97 -26.30
N SER A 451 -4.00 -6.73 -25.93
CA SER A 451 -3.06 -6.00 -26.78
C SER A 451 -1.65 -6.55 -26.64
N TYR A 452 -0.92 -6.54 -27.75
CA TYR A 452 0.51 -6.86 -27.79
C TYR A 452 1.32 -5.62 -28.14
N TRP A 453 2.46 -5.46 -27.48
CA TRP A 453 3.48 -4.48 -27.81
C TRP A 453 4.59 -5.17 -28.60
N ILE A 454 4.92 -4.64 -29.77
CA ILE A 454 5.93 -5.16 -30.68
C ILE A 454 7.11 -4.19 -30.74
N LYS A 455 8.29 -4.66 -30.39
CA LYS A 455 9.55 -3.94 -30.55
C LYS A 455 10.58 -4.86 -31.20
N ASP A 456 11.37 -4.32 -32.12
CA ASP A 456 12.45 -5.02 -32.84
C ASP A 456 11.99 -6.37 -33.45
N GLY A 457 10.75 -6.41 -33.95
CA GLY A 457 10.12 -7.60 -34.56
C GLY A 457 9.66 -8.69 -33.59
N LYS A 458 9.54 -8.39 -32.29
CA LYS A 458 9.12 -9.35 -31.24
C LYS A 458 8.03 -8.79 -30.33
N VAL A 459 7.18 -9.66 -29.78
CA VAL A 459 6.22 -9.27 -28.74
C VAL A 459 6.94 -9.09 -27.41
N VAL A 460 7.06 -7.85 -26.92
CA VAL A 460 7.75 -7.52 -25.66
C VAL A 460 6.80 -7.28 -24.48
N GLY A 461 5.51 -7.06 -24.75
CA GLY A 461 4.49 -6.88 -23.73
C GLY A 461 3.13 -7.40 -24.18
N ALA A 462 2.32 -7.82 -23.23
CA ALA A 462 0.99 -8.37 -23.47
C ALA A 462 -0.01 -7.93 -22.37
N PHE A 463 -1.20 -7.52 -22.80
CA PHE A 463 -2.33 -7.12 -21.97
C PHE A 463 -3.55 -7.98 -22.31
N LEU A 464 -4.38 -8.30 -21.32
CA LEU A 464 -5.64 -9.02 -21.50
C LEU A 464 -6.67 -8.59 -20.44
N GLU A 465 -7.85 -8.18 -20.88
CA GLU A 465 -9.08 -8.02 -20.08
C GLU A 465 -9.97 -9.25 -20.25
N GLY A 466 -10.66 -9.70 -19.19
CA GLY A 466 -11.63 -10.81 -19.25
C GLY A 466 -11.05 -12.22 -19.47
N GLY A 467 -9.73 -12.41 -19.41
CA GLY A 467 -9.05 -13.69 -19.67
C GLY A 467 -9.20 -14.75 -18.57
N THR A 468 -9.21 -16.04 -18.94
CA THR A 468 -9.15 -17.16 -17.98
C THR A 468 -7.74 -17.32 -17.35
N PRO A 469 -7.56 -18.10 -16.26
CA PRO A 469 -6.24 -18.35 -15.68
C PRO A 469 -5.22 -18.91 -16.69
N GLU A 470 -5.68 -19.71 -17.65
CA GLU A 470 -4.89 -20.28 -18.74
C GLU A 470 -4.49 -19.21 -19.75
N GLU A 471 -5.45 -18.41 -20.24
CA GLU A 471 -5.18 -17.33 -21.20
C GLU A 471 -4.23 -16.26 -20.62
N ASN A 472 -4.35 -15.97 -19.32
CA ASN A 472 -3.41 -15.08 -18.61
C ASN A 472 -2.00 -15.69 -18.47
N LYS A 473 -1.89 -17.00 -18.27
CA LYS A 473 -0.60 -17.72 -18.24
C LYS A 473 0.06 -17.72 -19.62
N ASP A 474 -0.72 -17.88 -20.68
CA ASP A 474 -0.20 -17.91 -22.06
C ASP A 474 0.31 -16.52 -22.48
N ILE A 475 -0.40 -15.42 -22.17
CA ILE A 475 0.14 -14.07 -22.43
C ILE A 475 1.37 -13.74 -21.58
N ALA A 476 1.47 -14.27 -20.35
CA ALA A 476 2.68 -14.15 -19.54
C ALA A 476 3.86 -14.93 -20.16
N LYS A 477 3.59 -16.08 -20.77
CA LYS A 477 4.58 -16.86 -21.52
C LYS A 477 5.06 -16.13 -22.77
N VAL A 478 4.15 -15.53 -23.54
CA VAL A 478 4.47 -14.64 -24.68
C VAL A 478 5.43 -13.53 -24.24
N ALA A 479 5.07 -12.76 -23.22
CA ALA A 479 5.89 -11.64 -22.72
C ALA A 479 7.26 -12.07 -22.17
N ARG A 480 7.38 -13.31 -21.66
CA ARG A 480 8.65 -13.90 -21.22
C ARG A 480 9.53 -14.39 -22.36
N VAL A 481 8.94 -15.04 -23.37
CA VAL A 481 9.66 -15.70 -24.48
C VAL A 481 10.08 -14.68 -25.56
N GLN A 482 9.34 -13.57 -25.69
CA GLN A 482 9.52 -12.58 -26.75
C GLN A 482 9.49 -13.18 -28.17
N PRO A 483 8.41 -13.89 -28.53
CA PRO A 483 8.28 -14.54 -29.83
C PRO A 483 8.27 -13.50 -30.98
N PRO A 484 8.77 -13.86 -32.18
CA PRO A 484 8.70 -12.99 -33.35
C PRO A 484 7.27 -12.63 -33.74
N ALA A 485 7.06 -11.37 -34.13
CA ALA A 485 5.82 -10.86 -34.70
C ALA A 485 6.13 -10.25 -36.08
N GLN A 486 5.98 -11.08 -37.13
CA GLN A 486 6.32 -10.70 -38.51
C GLN A 486 5.14 -10.06 -39.28
N ASP A 487 3.91 -10.36 -38.88
CA ASP A 487 2.68 -9.83 -39.46
C ASP A 487 1.75 -9.33 -38.34
N VAL A 488 1.49 -8.03 -38.33
CA VAL A 488 0.61 -7.33 -37.38
C VAL A 488 -0.86 -7.67 -37.61
N ASP A 489 -1.28 -7.80 -38.87
CA ASP A 489 -2.65 -8.12 -39.24
C ASP A 489 -2.97 -9.59 -38.95
N GLN A 490 -2.00 -10.49 -39.05
CA GLN A 490 -2.13 -11.86 -38.55
C GLN A 490 -2.22 -11.87 -37.02
N LEU A 491 -1.34 -11.16 -36.31
CA LEU A 491 -1.34 -11.13 -34.85
C LEU A 491 -2.65 -10.56 -34.28
N ALA A 492 -3.24 -9.54 -34.93
CA ALA A 492 -4.54 -8.99 -34.57
C ALA A 492 -5.69 -10.00 -34.70
N LYS A 493 -5.63 -10.86 -35.73
CA LYS A 493 -6.64 -11.91 -35.99
C LYS A 493 -6.45 -13.13 -35.09
N GLU A 494 -5.21 -13.50 -34.77
CA GLU A 494 -4.91 -14.66 -33.94
C GLU A 494 -5.09 -14.39 -32.45
N GLY A 495 -4.67 -13.22 -31.94
CA GLY A 495 -4.82 -12.82 -30.55
C GLY A 495 -4.37 -13.89 -29.56
N LEU A 496 -5.31 -14.43 -28.77
CA LEU A 496 -5.02 -15.51 -27.80
C LEU A 496 -4.59 -16.83 -28.46
N SER A 497 -5.02 -17.12 -29.69
CA SER A 497 -4.59 -18.32 -30.42
C SER A 497 -3.14 -18.24 -30.90
N PHE A 498 -2.54 -17.05 -30.92
CA PHE A 498 -1.09 -16.90 -31.04
C PHE A 498 -0.42 -17.30 -29.72
N ALA A 499 -0.90 -16.77 -28.58
CA ALA A 499 -0.32 -17.06 -27.27
C ALA A 499 -0.30 -18.57 -26.93
N SER A 500 -1.38 -19.29 -27.23
CA SER A 500 -1.51 -20.72 -26.96
C SER A 500 -0.63 -21.62 -27.85
N LYS A 501 0.10 -21.05 -28.83
CA LYS A 501 1.08 -21.77 -29.68
C LYS A 501 2.52 -21.62 -29.18
N ILE A 502 2.80 -20.67 -28.31
CA ILE A 502 4.12 -20.36 -27.74
C ILE A 502 4.39 -21.28 -26.56
#